data_AF-A0A9W9AWG0-F1
#
_entry.id   AF-A0A9W9AWG0-F1
#
_cell.length_a   1.000
_cell.length_b   1.000
_cell.length_c   1.000
_cell.angle_alpha   90.00
_cell.angle_beta   90.00
_cell.angle_gamma   90.00
#
_symmetry.space_group_name_H-M   'P 1'
#
loop_
_entity.id
_entity.type
_entity.pdbx_description
1 polymer ?
#
loop_
_entity_poly.entity_id
_entity_poly.type
_entity_poly.pdbx_seq_one_letter_code
_entity_poly.pdbx_strand_id
1 'polypeptide(L)'
;MRILDSLGQLHRCGLHHGDFAERNVLMSGNDIRLIDFDQSVYHDCDCEASFEFRPAIGKQIPDVTEFGCPTLWEICRSDMRIWG
;
A
#
# COMPACT_ATOMS: atom_id res chain seq x y z
N MET A 1 -8.56 1.72 -5.28
CA MET A 1 -8.58 2.88 -4.36
C MET A 1 -7.33 3.65 -4.70
N ARG A 2 -7.42 4.84 -5.30
CA ARG A 2 -6.31 5.43 -6.07
C ARG A 2 -4.97 5.53 -5.29
N ILE A 3 -5.00 5.78 -3.97
CA ILE A 3 -3.80 5.79 -3.11
C ILE A 3 -3.15 4.41 -3.01
N LEU A 4 -3.94 3.37 -2.71
CA LEU A 4 -3.47 1.99 -2.60
C LEU A 4 -2.94 1.48 -3.95
N ASP A 5 -3.56 1.92 -5.05
CA ASP A 5 -3.11 1.61 -6.40
C ASP A 5 -1.71 2.22 -6.65
N SER A 6 -1.44 3.44 -6.16
CA SER A 6 -0.09 4.06 -6.19
C SER A 6 0.92 3.31 -5.33
N LEU A 7 0.55 2.85 -4.14
CA LEU A 7 1.43 2.03 -3.29
C LEU A 7 1.78 0.69 -3.95
N GLY A 8 0.79 0.03 -4.57
CA GLY A 8 1.02 -1.20 -5.34
C GLY A 8 1.86 -0.98 -6.61
N GLN A 9 1.85 0.22 -7.20
CA GLN A 9 2.78 0.57 -8.29
C GLN A 9 4.20 0.78 -7.78
N LEU A 10 4.37 1.53 -6.68
CA LEU A 10 5.67 1.75 -6.06
C LEU A 10 6.33 0.42 -5.65
N HIS A 11 5.54 -0.47 -5.05
CA HIS A 11 5.96 -1.82 -4.68
C HIS A 11 6.46 -2.62 -5.89
N ARG A 12 5.73 -2.59 -7.03
CA ARG A 12 6.16 -3.26 -8.27
C ARG A 12 7.44 -2.69 -8.88
N CYS A 13 7.84 -1.48 -8.49
CA CYS A 13 9.15 -0.93 -8.82
C CYS A 13 10.27 -1.40 -7.87
N GLY A 14 9.98 -2.31 -6.94
CA GLY A 14 10.91 -2.80 -5.92
C GLY A 14 11.14 -1.78 -4.80
N LEU A 15 10.16 -0.93 -4.49
CA LEU A 15 10.28 0.14 -3.49
C LEU A 15 9.11 0.15 -2.50
N HIS A 16 9.44 0.46 -1.26
CA HIS A 16 8.48 0.96 -0.29
C HIS A 16 8.76 2.43 0.02
N HIS A 17 7.70 3.18 0.30
CA HIS A 17 7.82 4.60 0.62
C HIS A 17 8.61 4.87 1.91
N GLY A 18 8.52 3.96 2.89
CA GLY A 18 9.20 4.03 4.19
C GLY A 18 8.63 5.05 5.18
N ASP A 19 8.00 6.12 4.69
CA ASP A 19 7.29 7.12 5.50
C ASP A 19 5.92 7.43 4.90
N PHE A 20 5.08 6.40 4.73
CA PHE A 20 3.72 6.60 4.21
C PHE A 20 2.83 7.22 5.29
N ALA A 21 2.41 8.47 5.07
CA ALA A 21 1.52 9.21 5.97
C ALA A 21 0.74 10.25 5.17
N GLU A 22 -0.39 10.73 5.72
CA GLU A 22 -1.26 11.73 5.07
C GLU A 22 -0.48 12.97 4.60
N ARG A 23 0.50 13.44 5.37
CA ARG A 23 1.37 14.58 5.02
C ARG A 23 2.18 14.38 3.73
N ASN A 24 2.40 13.13 3.33
CA ASN A 24 3.18 12.72 2.16
C ASN A 24 2.29 12.30 0.98
N VAL A 25 0.99 12.61 1.06
CA VAL A 25 0.02 12.36 -0.02
C VAL A 25 -0.57 13.68 -0.48
N LEU A 26 -0.32 14.04 -1.74
CA LEU A 26 -0.95 15.20 -2.37
C LEU A 26 -2.18 14.77 -3.16
N MET A 27 -3.26 15.54 -3.02
CA MET A 27 -4.49 15.38 -3.79
C MET A 27 -4.83 16.68 -4.53
N SER A 28 -5.02 16.59 -5.83
CA SER A 28 -5.46 17.70 -6.68
C SER A 28 -6.59 17.24 -7.58
N GLY A 29 -7.82 17.63 -7.25
CA GLY A 29 -9.01 17.07 -7.89
C GLY A 29 -9.07 15.56 -7.71
N ASN A 30 -8.96 14.82 -8.82
CA ASN A 30 -8.98 13.35 -8.81
C ASN A 30 -7.57 12.72 -8.86
N ASP A 31 -6.52 13.54 -8.97
CA ASP A 31 -5.14 13.08 -9.06
C ASP A 31 -4.51 12.96 -7.68
N ILE A 32 -3.80 11.85 -7.46
CA ILE A 32 -3.13 11.51 -6.22
C ILE A 32 -1.66 11.29 -6.53
N ARG A 33 -0.78 11.88 -5.72
CA ARG A 33 0.67 11.69 -5.81
C ARG A 33 1.26 11.43 -4.44
N LEU A 34 2.12 10.42 -4.37
CA LEU A 34 3.02 10.20 -3.24
C LEU A 34 4.23 11.12 -3.40
N ILE A 35 4.67 11.74 -2.33
CA ILE A 35 5.82 12.66 -2.28
C ILE A 35 6.74 12.30 -1.12
N ASP A 36 7.95 12.88 -1.10
CA ASP A 36 8.93 12.69 -0.02
C ASP A 36 9.41 11.22 0.10
N PHE A 37 10.28 10.83 -0.83
CA PHE A 37 10.83 9.48 -0.93
C PHE A 37 12.18 9.33 -0.19
N ASP A 38 12.55 10.27 0.67
CA ASP A 38 13.87 10.26 1.34
C ASP A 38 14.03 9.06 2.30
N GLN A 39 12.93 8.51 2.79
CA GLN A 39 12.90 7.29 3.59
C GLN A 39 12.55 6.03 2.77
N SER A 40 12.51 6.14 1.44
CA SER A 40 12.20 4.98 0.62
C SER A 40 13.25 3.89 0.78
N VAL A 41 12.78 2.65 0.81
CA VAL A 41 13.64 1.47 0.96
C VAL A 41 13.42 0.54 -0.21
N TYR A 42 14.51 -0.03 -0.71
CA TYR A 42 14.43 -1.15 -1.64
C TYR A 42 13.71 -2.31 -0.97
N HIS A 43 12.80 -2.89 -1.73
CA HIS A 43 12.01 -4.03 -1.32
C HIS A 43 12.09 -5.08 -2.41
N ASP A 44 12.89 -6.11 -2.13
CA ASP A 44 12.96 -7.30 -2.96
C ASP A 44 11.88 -8.27 -2.46
N CYS A 45 10.82 -8.43 -3.24
CA CYS A 45 9.69 -9.29 -2.94
C CYS A 45 9.44 -10.18 -4.13
N ASP A 46 9.52 -11.50 -3.92
CA ASP A 46 9.14 -12.50 -4.91
C ASP A 46 7.61 -12.59 -5.11
N CYS A 47 6.86 -11.57 -4.68
CA CYS A 47 5.42 -11.57 -4.77
C CYS A 47 4.95 -11.17 -6.17
N GLU A 48 4.55 -12.17 -6.95
CA GLU A 48 3.79 -12.05 -8.20
C GLU A 48 2.32 -11.63 -7.97
N ALA A 49 1.94 -11.33 -6.72
CA ALA A 49 0.56 -11.16 -6.29
C ALA A 49 -0.09 -9.90 -6.87
N SER A 50 -1.28 -10.05 -7.45
CA SER A 50 -2.18 -8.94 -7.70
C SER A 50 -2.84 -8.53 -6.39
N PHE A 51 -2.37 -7.45 -5.76
CA PHE A 51 -2.93 -6.97 -4.49
C PHE A 51 -4.41 -6.61 -4.63
N GLU A 52 -5.28 -7.35 -3.94
CA GLU A 52 -6.70 -7.04 -3.86
C GLU A 52 -6.97 -6.08 -2.69
N PHE A 53 -6.74 -4.80 -2.93
CA PHE A 53 -7.01 -3.72 -1.98
C PHE A 53 -8.53 -3.47 -1.83
N ARG A 54 -9.24 -4.32 -1.08
CA ARG A 54 -10.68 -4.19 -0.85
C ARG A 54 -11.02 -4.11 0.64
N PRO A 55 -11.94 -3.22 1.04
CA PRO A 55 -12.44 -3.20 2.42
C PRO A 55 -13.05 -4.54 2.83
N ALA A 56 -12.78 -4.98 4.06
CA ALA A 56 -13.26 -6.27 4.58
C ALA A 56 -14.72 -6.21 5.09
N ILE A 57 -15.59 -5.41 4.47
CA ILE A 57 -16.99 -5.31 4.90
C ILE A 57 -17.69 -6.65 4.64
N GLY A 58 -17.89 -7.44 5.69
CA GLY A 58 -18.50 -8.76 5.63
C GLY A 58 -17.61 -9.86 5.01
N LYS A 59 -16.32 -9.60 4.79
CA LYS A 59 -15.34 -10.57 4.30
C LYS A 59 -14.27 -10.84 5.35
N GLN A 60 -13.61 -12.01 5.24
CA GLN A 60 -12.44 -12.32 6.03
C GLN A 60 -11.27 -11.43 5.58
N ILE A 61 -10.53 -10.87 6.53
CA ILE A 61 -9.27 -10.17 6.27
C ILE A 61 -8.29 -11.20 5.69
N PRO A 62 -7.65 -10.93 4.55
CA PRO A 62 -6.69 -11.89 3.98
C PRO A 62 -5.55 -12.12 4.97
N ASP A 63 -5.08 -13.36 5.06
CA ASP A 63 -3.84 -13.63 5.79
C ASP A 63 -2.67 -12.92 5.09
N VAL A 64 -1.63 -12.59 5.86
CA VAL A 64 -0.44 -11.92 5.32
C VAL A 64 0.21 -12.73 4.18
N THR A 65 0.16 -14.06 4.26
CA THR A 65 0.71 -14.97 3.25
C THR A 65 -0.13 -14.94 1.97
N GLU A 66 -1.46 -14.88 2.11
CA GLU A 66 -2.39 -14.76 0.98
C GLU A 66 -2.26 -13.40 0.28
N PHE A 67 -2.03 -12.34 1.05
CA PHE A 67 -1.85 -10.99 0.53
C PHE A 67 -0.50 -10.80 -0.18
N GLY A 68 0.54 -11.55 0.23
CA GLY A 68 1.80 -11.67 -0.49
C GLY A 68 2.89 -10.66 -0.12
N CYS A 69 2.56 -9.55 0.57
CA CYS A 69 3.55 -8.60 1.08
C CYS A 69 3.22 -8.14 2.51
N PRO A 70 4.02 -8.51 3.54
CA PRO A 70 3.76 -8.13 4.91
C PRO A 70 3.71 -6.61 5.15
N THR A 71 4.61 -5.85 4.52
CA THR A 71 4.66 -4.40 4.73
C THR A 71 3.45 -3.70 4.12
N LEU A 72 3.06 -4.06 2.90
CA LEU A 72 1.84 -3.50 2.29
C LEU A 72 0.58 -3.95 3.04
N TRP A 73 0.55 -5.18 3.57
CA TRP A 73 -0.54 -5.66 4.39
C TRP A 73 -0.69 -4.81 5.66
N GLU A 74 0.42 -4.52 6.35
CA GLU A 74 0.43 -3.65 7.53
C GLU A 74 0.00 -2.22 7.21
N ILE A 75 0.41 -1.65 6.06
CA ILE A 75 -0.06 -0.32 5.63
C ILE A 75 -1.58 -0.33 5.41
N CYS A 76 -2.12 -1.38 4.77
CA CYS A 76 -3.56 -1.54 4.57
C CYS A 76 -4.31 -1.60 5.90
N ARG A 77 -3.78 -2.33 6.87
CA ARG A 77 -4.39 -2.52 8.19
C ARG A 77 -4.26 -1.28 9.07
N SER A 78 -3.06 -0.74 9.23
CA SER A 78 -2.73 0.22 10.28
C SER A 78 -2.86 1.68 9.84
N ASP A 79 -2.34 2.02 8.66
CA ASP A 79 -2.34 3.39 8.14
C ASP A 79 -3.65 3.71 7.41
N MET A 80 -4.08 2.80 6.52
CA MET A 80 -5.27 2.99 5.69
C MET A 80 -6.55 2.47 6.34
N ARG A 81 -6.41 1.61 7.36
CA ARG A 81 -7.52 1.05 8.16
C ARG A 81 -8.66 0.47 7.33
N ILE A 82 -8.33 -0.17 6.22
CA ILE A 82 -9.35 -0.74 5.32
C ILE A 82 -9.96 -2.05 5.86
N TRP A 83 -9.35 -2.62 6.90
CA TRP A 83 -9.73 -3.91 7.50
C TRP A 83 -10.06 -3.86 9.00
N GLY A 84 -10.08 -2.67 9.62
CA GLY A 84 -10.34 -2.51 11.05
C GLY A 84 -9.10 -2.13 11.84
#